data_AF-U9TQ40-F1
#
_entry.id   AF-U9TQ40-F1
#
_cell.length_a   1.000
_cell.length_b   1.000
_cell.length_c   1.000
_cell.angle_alpha   90.00
_cell.angle_beta   90.00
_cell.angle_gamma   90.00
#
_symmetry.space_group_name_H-M   'P 1'
#
loop_
_entity.id
_entity.type
_entity.pdbx_description
1 polymer ?
#
loop_
_entity_poly.entity_id
_entity_poly.type
_entity_poly.pdbx_seq_one_letter_code
_entity_poly.pdbx_strand_id
1 'polypeptide(L)'
;SSTPKLLPECVQGLIKTLNKIKEEEGIKNIYLATDYPLLSSRSQSSTFKKITNYHHDAIRTLNETFKINTWVSLGGLEQLRENKKYNKELNGSGIQGILDKLVCVNSNYFISGPKGCSRIASSFTKTIADERSNRTKNKDSDLLNVIDRWEIP
;
A
#
# COMPACT_ATOMS: atom_id res chain seq x y z
N SER A 1 4.04 -10.78 -11.99
CA SER A 1 3.08 -11.12 -10.93
C SER A 1 3.84 -11.27 -9.62
N SER A 2 3.15 -11.18 -8.49
CA SER A 2 3.75 -11.55 -7.20
C SER A 2 3.87 -13.08 -7.11
N THR A 3 4.93 -13.55 -6.45
CA THR A 3 5.16 -14.97 -6.17
C THR A 3 5.02 -15.17 -4.67
N PRO A 4 3.96 -15.82 -4.16
CA PRO A 4 3.70 -15.90 -2.72
C PRO A 4 4.87 -16.45 -1.89
N LYS A 5 5.62 -17.40 -2.45
CA LYS A 5 6.80 -18.00 -1.79
C LYS A 5 7.92 -17.01 -1.50
N LEU A 6 7.99 -15.88 -2.22
CA LEU A 6 8.97 -14.81 -2.00
C LEU A 6 8.54 -13.80 -0.93
N LEU A 7 7.31 -13.88 -0.44
CA LEU A 7 6.79 -12.89 0.52
C LEU A 7 7.60 -12.80 1.82
N PRO A 8 8.17 -13.90 2.38
CA PRO A 8 9.06 -13.79 3.53
C PRO A 8 10.25 -12.87 3.26
N GLU A 9 10.98 -13.07 2.17
CA GLU A 9 12.13 -12.24 1.79
C GLU A 9 11.70 -10.82 1.40
N CYS A 10 10.56 -10.69 0.71
CA CYS A 10 9.98 -9.40 0.36
C CYS A 10 9.67 -8.55 1.59
N VAL A 11 9.13 -9.14 2.66
CA VAL A 11 8.82 -8.42 3.90
C VAL A 11 10.09 -8.00 4.62
N GLN A 12 11.12 -8.86 4.66
CA GLN A 12 12.41 -8.48 5.26
C GLN A 12 13.05 -7.31 4.51
N GLY A 13 13.06 -7.36 3.18
CA GLY A 13 13.52 -6.25 2.33
C GLY A 13 12.74 -4.96 2.59
N LEU A 14 11.40 -5.05 2.65
CA LEU A 14 10.53 -3.92 2.95
C LEU A 14 10.82 -3.33 4.35
N ILE A 15 10.97 -4.17 5.38
CA ILE A 15 11.28 -3.72 6.75
C ILE A 15 12.61 -2.97 6.78
N LYS A 16 13.65 -3.51 6.15
CA LYS A 16 14.96 -2.87 6.05
C LYS A 16 14.87 -1.50 5.39
N THR A 17 14.15 -1.41 4.26
CA THR A 17 13.96 -0.14 3.55
C THR A 17 13.14 0.87 4.35
N LEU A 18 12.06 0.42 5.02
CA LEU A 18 11.26 1.30 5.88
C LEU A 18 12.07 1.87 7.04
N ASN A 19 12.90 1.06 7.71
CA ASN A 19 13.75 1.55 8.79
C ASN A 19 14.75 2.61 8.29
N LYS A 20 15.38 2.37 7.14
CA LYS A 20 16.28 3.34 6.50
C LYS A 20 15.58 4.66 6.20
N ILE A 21 14.42 4.62 5.55
CA ILE A 21 13.64 5.83 5.21
C ILE A 21 13.21 6.58 6.48
N LYS A 22 12.79 5.87 7.54
CA LYS A 22 12.40 6.52 8.79
C LYS A 22 13.55 7.27 9.44
N GLU A 23 14.76 6.72 9.37
CA GLU A 23 15.97 7.31 9.93
C GLU A 23 16.46 8.50 9.10
N GLU A 24 16.58 8.33 7.79
CA GLU A 24 17.14 9.35 6.88
C GLU A 24 16.18 10.50 6.60
N GLU A 25 14.89 10.21 6.42
CA GLU A 25 13.87 11.17 5.98
C GLU A 25 12.96 11.65 7.13
N GLY A 26 13.15 11.14 8.35
CA GLY A 26 12.36 11.52 9.52
C GLY A 26 10.87 11.13 9.45
N ILE A 27 10.51 10.15 8.61
CA ILE A 27 9.13 9.71 8.40
C ILE A 27 8.60 8.99 9.64
N LYS A 28 7.45 9.43 10.16
CA LYS A 28 6.85 8.87 11.40
C LYS A 28 5.69 7.92 11.15
N ASN A 29 4.93 8.15 10.09
CA ASN A 29 3.68 7.45 9.80
C ASN A 29 3.82 6.61 8.54
N ILE A 30 3.34 5.37 8.59
CA ILE A 30 3.32 4.46 7.44
C ILE A 30 1.87 4.24 7.04
N TYR A 31 1.60 4.30 5.73
CA TYR A 31 0.34 3.89 5.13
C TYR A 31 0.57 2.74 4.16
N LEU A 32 -0.23 1.68 4.27
CA LEU A 32 -0.17 0.51 3.40
C LEU A 32 -1.42 0.44 2.52
N ALA A 33 -1.24 0.77 1.24
CA ALA A 33 -2.21 0.47 0.19
C ALA A 33 -2.08 -1.01 -0.20
N THR A 34 -3.14 -1.80 -0.04
CA THR A 34 -3.10 -3.24 -0.27
C THR A 34 -4.45 -3.83 -0.69
N ASP A 35 -4.40 -4.82 -1.58
CA ASP A 35 -5.54 -5.66 -1.96
C ASP A 35 -5.81 -6.78 -0.93
N TYR A 36 -4.93 -6.95 0.07
CA TYR A 36 -5.13 -7.90 1.17
C TYR A 36 -6.39 -7.55 1.96
N PRO A 37 -7.23 -8.52 2.35
CA PRO A 37 -8.49 -8.21 2.98
C PRO A 37 -8.32 -7.82 4.45
N LEU A 38 -8.55 -6.54 4.73
CA LEU A 38 -8.34 -5.95 6.06
C LEU A 38 -9.55 -6.09 7.00
N LEU A 39 -10.76 -6.27 6.47
CA LEU A 39 -12.02 -6.31 7.23
C LEU A 39 -12.68 -7.70 7.29
N SER A 40 -12.24 -8.65 6.47
CA SER A 40 -12.86 -9.98 6.41
C SER A 40 -11.90 -11.03 5.87
N SER A 41 -12.29 -12.30 5.89
CA SER A 41 -11.57 -13.40 5.24
C SER A 41 -11.74 -13.44 3.71
N ARG A 42 -12.54 -12.54 3.11
CA ARG A 42 -12.79 -12.49 1.67
C ARG A 42 -11.95 -11.40 1.00
N SER A 43 -11.22 -11.79 -0.06
CA SER A 43 -10.36 -10.89 -0.85
C SER A 43 -11.14 -9.65 -1.32
N GLN A 44 -10.57 -8.46 -1.13
CA GLN A 44 -11.19 -7.19 -1.54
C GLN A 44 -10.98 -6.86 -3.03
N SER A 45 -10.19 -7.68 -3.75
CA SER A 45 -9.93 -7.56 -5.18
C SER A 45 -10.38 -8.79 -5.94
N SER A 46 -11.07 -8.59 -7.08
CA SER A 46 -11.51 -9.67 -7.97
C SER A 46 -10.34 -10.41 -8.64
N THR A 47 -9.14 -9.83 -8.64
CA THR A 47 -7.92 -10.44 -9.21
C THR A 47 -7.04 -11.11 -8.15
N PHE A 48 -7.25 -10.82 -6.87
CA PHE A 48 -6.51 -11.40 -5.75
C PHE A 48 -7.23 -12.64 -5.17
N LYS A 49 -7.43 -13.65 -6.01
CA LYS A 49 -8.29 -14.81 -5.69
C LYS A 49 -7.65 -15.87 -4.78
N LYS A 50 -6.32 -15.88 -4.63
CA LYS A 50 -5.57 -16.88 -3.86
C LYS A 50 -4.75 -16.24 -2.76
N ILE A 51 -5.36 -16.14 -1.59
CA ILE A 51 -4.69 -15.77 -0.35
C ILE A 51 -4.08 -17.05 0.24
N THR A 52 -2.85 -16.95 0.71
CA THR A 52 -2.07 -18.08 1.26
C THR A 52 -1.50 -17.67 2.61
N ASN A 53 -1.01 -18.63 3.39
CA ASN A 53 -0.35 -18.35 4.67
C ASN A 53 0.80 -17.34 4.53
N TYR A 54 1.57 -17.40 3.44
CA TYR A 54 2.58 -16.37 3.13
C TYR A 54 2.07 -14.92 3.16
N HIS A 55 0.84 -14.67 2.73
CA HIS A 55 0.25 -13.33 2.77
C HIS A 55 -0.14 -12.94 4.20
N HIS A 56 -0.72 -13.87 4.95
CA HIS A 56 -1.08 -13.66 6.36
C HIS A 56 0.16 -13.41 7.21
N ASP A 57 1.20 -14.21 7.02
CA ASP A 57 2.46 -14.11 7.74
C ASP A 57 3.16 -12.79 7.40
N ALA A 58 3.19 -12.40 6.12
CA ALA A 58 3.75 -11.13 5.69
C ALA A 58 3.07 -9.92 6.35
N ILE A 59 1.73 -9.88 6.34
CA ILE A 59 0.96 -8.80 6.98
C ILE A 59 1.14 -8.81 8.50
N ARG A 60 1.16 -10.00 9.12
CA ARG A 60 1.38 -10.15 10.56
C ARG A 60 2.75 -9.59 10.96
N THR A 61 3.82 -10.02 10.29
CA THR A 61 5.18 -9.53 10.55
C THR A 61 5.28 -8.01 10.39
N LEU A 62 4.64 -7.43 9.36
CA LEU A 62 4.60 -5.98 9.17
C LEU A 62 3.88 -5.26 10.32
N ASN A 63 2.73 -5.76 10.76
CA ASN A 63 1.97 -5.17 11.87
C ASN A 63 2.65 -5.33 13.23
N GLU A 64 3.39 -6.43 13.44
CA GLU A 64 4.20 -6.64 14.65
C GLU A 64 5.43 -5.72 14.68
N THR A 65 5.95 -5.32 13.52
CA THR A 65 7.13 -4.46 13.40
C THR A 65 6.80 -2.97 13.42
N PHE A 66 5.69 -2.58 12.79
CA PHE A 66 5.33 -1.17 12.59
C PHE A 66 3.87 -0.89 12.91
N LYS A 67 3.61 0.32 13.43
CA LYS A 67 2.26 0.89 13.44
C LYS A 67 1.88 1.31 12.02
N ILE A 68 1.16 0.45 11.31
CA ILE A 68 0.75 0.67 9.93
C ILE A 68 -0.68 1.21 9.89
N ASN A 69 -0.88 2.28 9.13
CA ASN A 69 -2.20 2.77 8.78
C ASN A 69 -2.68 2.15 7.46
N THR A 70 -3.97 1.93 7.35
CA THR A 70 -4.65 1.53 6.12
C THR A 70 -5.91 2.36 5.96
N TRP A 71 -6.60 2.26 4.83
CA TRP A 71 -7.90 2.91 4.66
C TRP A 71 -8.90 2.56 5.77
N VAL A 72 -8.77 1.37 6.39
CA VAL A 72 -9.60 0.95 7.53
C VAL A 72 -9.24 1.75 8.78
N SER A 73 -7.96 1.78 9.15
CA SER A 73 -7.53 2.39 10.42
C SER A 73 -7.51 3.92 10.37
N LEU A 74 -7.46 4.52 9.18
CA LEU A 74 -7.62 5.97 9.00
C LEU A 74 -9.06 6.44 9.26
N GLY A 75 -10.06 5.53 9.28
CA GLY A 75 -11.46 5.90 9.45
C GLY A 75 -12.04 6.75 8.30
N GLY A 76 -11.30 6.98 7.22
CA GLY A 76 -11.64 7.96 6.18
C GLY A 76 -12.97 7.70 5.45
N LEU A 77 -13.53 6.49 5.57
CA LEU A 77 -14.83 6.10 5.00
C LEU A 77 -15.78 5.51 6.04
N GLU A 78 -15.50 5.67 7.33
CA GLU A 78 -16.24 5.00 8.41
C GLU A 78 -17.75 5.29 8.36
N GLN A 79 -18.12 6.57 8.29
CA GLN A 79 -19.53 6.99 8.20
C GLN A 79 -20.25 6.40 6.97
N LEU A 80 -19.54 6.22 5.86
CA LEU A 80 -20.09 5.63 4.65
C LEU A 80 -20.23 4.10 4.81
N ARG A 81 -19.29 3.43 5.47
CA ARG A 81 -19.29 1.98 5.72
C ARG A 81 -20.38 1.54 6.69
N GLU A 82 -20.67 2.37 7.69
CA GLU A 82 -21.73 2.09 8.66
C GLU A 82 -23.12 2.27 8.04
N ASN A 83 -23.22 3.02 6.94
CA ASN A 83 -24.45 3.22 6.22
C ASN A 83 -24.69 2.11 5.19
N LYS A 84 -25.63 1.21 5.53
CA LYS A 84 -26.02 0.06 4.69
C LYS A 84 -26.41 0.44 3.25
N LYS A 85 -26.82 1.69 3.00
CA LYS A 85 -27.16 2.19 1.65
C LYS A 85 -25.97 2.08 0.69
N TYR A 86 -24.74 2.25 1.17
CA TYR A 86 -23.53 2.30 0.34
C TYR A 86 -22.74 0.98 0.35
N ASN A 87 -23.30 -0.08 0.95
CA ASN A 87 -22.63 -1.38 1.04
C ASN A 87 -22.22 -1.91 -0.34
N LYS A 88 -23.04 -1.70 -1.38
CA LYS A 88 -22.73 -2.21 -2.72
C LYS A 88 -21.47 -1.56 -3.30
N GLU A 89 -21.34 -0.25 -3.16
CA GLU A 89 -20.22 0.54 -3.67
C GLU A 89 -18.96 0.36 -2.82
N LEU A 90 -19.10 0.20 -1.49
CA LEU A 90 -17.99 0.07 -0.55
C LEU A 90 -17.47 -1.36 -0.39
N ASN A 91 -18.25 -2.37 -0.75
CA ASN A 91 -17.81 -3.77 -0.76
C ASN A 91 -16.92 -4.12 -1.97
N GLY A 92 -16.71 -3.17 -2.90
CA GLY A 92 -15.80 -3.32 -4.03
C GLY A 92 -14.49 -2.57 -3.83
N SER A 93 -13.46 -2.93 -4.59
CA SER A 93 -12.14 -2.28 -4.56
C SER A 93 -12.11 -0.84 -5.08
N GLY A 94 -13.23 -0.32 -5.61
CA GLY A 94 -13.28 0.97 -6.30
C GLY A 94 -13.01 2.15 -5.39
N ILE A 95 -13.87 2.36 -4.39
CA ILE A 95 -13.76 3.51 -3.47
C ILE A 95 -12.51 3.38 -2.61
N GLN A 96 -12.22 2.17 -2.10
CA GLN A 96 -10.99 1.89 -1.37
C GLN A 96 -9.76 2.26 -2.22
N GLY A 97 -9.70 1.81 -3.47
CA GLY A 97 -8.57 2.08 -4.36
C GLY A 97 -8.41 3.56 -4.71
N ILE A 98 -9.48 4.34 -4.70
CA ILE A 98 -9.41 5.82 -4.84
C ILE A 98 -8.74 6.42 -3.61
N LEU A 99 -9.18 6.05 -2.40
CA LEU A 99 -8.58 6.55 -1.16
C LEU A 99 -7.10 6.15 -1.06
N ASP A 100 -6.77 4.89 -1.34
CA ASP A 100 -5.38 4.40 -1.37
C ASP A 100 -4.53 5.26 -2.34
N LYS A 101 -5.02 5.55 -3.55
CA LYS A 101 -4.31 6.41 -4.51
C LYS A 101 -4.10 7.83 -3.98
N LEU A 102 -5.13 8.44 -3.40
CA LEU A 102 -5.03 9.79 -2.87
C LEU A 102 -3.99 9.86 -1.75
N VAL A 103 -3.95 8.88 -0.85
CA VAL A 103 -2.94 8.83 0.21
C VAL A 103 -1.54 8.63 -0.39
N CYS A 104 -1.36 7.72 -1.35
CA CYS A 104 -0.05 7.48 -1.97
C CYS A 104 0.45 8.65 -2.84
N VAL A 105 -0.44 9.39 -3.51
CA VAL A 105 -0.08 10.59 -4.27
C VAL A 105 0.38 11.72 -3.32
N ASN A 106 -0.22 11.83 -2.14
CA ASN A 106 0.04 12.92 -1.20
C ASN A 106 1.05 12.58 -0.09
N SER A 107 1.56 11.34 -0.01
CA SER A 107 2.56 10.99 1.00
C SER A 107 3.89 11.69 0.71
N ASN A 108 4.67 12.04 1.74
CA ASN A 108 5.98 12.64 1.52
C ASN A 108 6.88 11.69 0.74
N TYR A 109 6.91 10.42 1.14
CA TYR A 109 7.67 9.35 0.50
C TYR A 109 6.74 8.25 -0.02
N PHE A 110 7.02 7.71 -1.21
CA PHE A 110 6.26 6.62 -1.82
C PHE A 110 7.17 5.46 -2.26
N ILE A 111 6.86 4.26 -1.77
CA ILE A 111 7.54 3.02 -2.15
C ILE A 111 6.56 2.04 -2.80
N SER A 112 7.05 1.27 -3.76
CA SER A 112 6.31 0.16 -4.37
C SER A 112 7.17 -1.12 -4.37
N GLY A 113 6.54 -2.28 -4.48
CA GLY A 113 7.30 -3.53 -4.40
C GLY A 113 8.11 -3.84 -5.66
N PRO A 114 9.29 -4.46 -5.53
CA PRO A 114 10.10 -4.90 -6.65
C PRO A 114 9.48 -6.10 -7.38
N LYS A 115 10.18 -6.55 -8.44
CA LYS A 115 9.79 -7.75 -9.21
C LYS A 115 9.68 -8.95 -8.25
N GLY A 116 8.62 -9.73 -8.38
CA GLY A 116 8.39 -10.91 -7.55
C GLY A 116 7.63 -10.60 -6.25
N CYS A 117 7.83 -9.43 -5.64
CA CYS A 117 7.07 -8.98 -4.47
C CYS A 117 5.76 -8.29 -4.84
N SER A 118 5.76 -7.52 -5.93
CA SER A 118 4.57 -6.83 -6.42
C SER A 118 4.48 -6.86 -7.95
N ARG A 119 3.33 -6.41 -8.47
CA ARG A 119 3.18 -6.15 -9.90
C ARG A 119 3.80 -4.79 -10.22
N ILE A 120 5.05 -4.79 -10.72
CA ILE A 120 5.79 -3.57 -11.12
C ILE A 120 4.97 -2.69 -12.08
N ALA A 121 4.38 -3.30 -13.11
CA ALA A 121 3.56 -2.62 -14.11
C ALA A 121 2.07 -2.74 -13.75
N SER A 122 1.68 -2.16 -12.62
CA SER A 122 0.26 -1.95 -12.30
C SER A 122 -0.16 -0.56 -12.78
N SER A 123 -1.36 -0.44 -13.34
CA SER A 123 -1.94 0.86 -13.68
C SER A 123 -2.10 1.74 -12.45
N PHE A 124 -2.36 1.12 -11.28
CA PHE A 124 -2.44 1.78 -9.99
C PHE A 124 -1.13 2.52 -9.65
N THR A 125 -0.01 1.80 -9.59
CA THR A 125 1.30 2.36 -9.26
C THR A 125 1.77 3.34 -10.32
N LYS A 126 1.49 3.07 -11.60
CA LYS A 126 1.81 4.00 -12.69
C LYS A 126 1.09 5.34 -12.53
N THR A 127 -0.21 5.32 -12.24
CA THR A 127 -1.01 6.55 -12.04
C THR A 127 -0.42 7.40 -10.91
N ILE A 128 -0.02 6.77 -9.79
CA ILE A 128 0.60 7.48 -8.66
C ILE A 128 1.94 8.09 -9.06
N ALA A 129 2.80 7.31 -9.72
CA ALA A 129 4.12 7.80 -10.15
C ALA A 129 4.03 8.93 -11.18
N ASP A 130 3.09 8.84 -12.13
CA ASP A 130 2.87 9.88 -13.15
C ASP A 130 2.41 11.19 -12.49
N GLU A 131 1.47 11.13 -11.55
CA GLU A 131 0.98 12.31 -10.81
C GLU A 131 2.07 12.92 -9.92
N ARG A 132 2.79 12.10 -9.15
CA ARG A 132 3.92 12.58 -8.33
C ARG A 132 5.01 13.22 -9.19
N SER A 133 5.33 12.65 -10.35
CA SER A 133 6.27 13.23 -11.31
C SER A 133 5.84 14.62 -11.78
N ASN A 134 4.56 14.81 -12.07
CA ASN A 134 4.02 16.11 -12.48
C ASN A 134 4.11 17.13 -11.35
N ARG A 135 3.77 16.75 -10.12
CA ARG A 135 3.89 17.61 -8.94
C ARG A 135 5.34 18.00 -8.63
N THR A 136 6.28 17.06 -8.72
CA THR A 136 7.71 17.36 -8.56
C THR A 136 8.21 18.33 -9.65
N LYS A 137 7.77 18.18 -10.91
CA LYS A 137 8.08 19.16 -11.98
C LYS A 137 7.53 20.55 -11.69
N ASN A 138 6.38 20.63 -11.01
CA ASN A 138 5.77 21.86 -10.53
C ASN A 138 6.38 22.37 -9.21
N LYS A 139 7.53 21.83 -8.78
CA LYS A 139 8.29 22.22 -7.58
C LYS A 139 7.52 22.05 -6.27
N ASP A 140 6.69 21.02 -6.19
CA ASP A 140 6.09 20.59 -4.93
C ASP A 140 7.18 20.04 -3.99
N SER A 141 7.52 20.82 -2.96
CA SER A 141 8.57 20.50 -1.99
C SER A 141 8.15 19.45 -0.96
N ASP A 142 6.86 19.11 -0.87
CA ASP A 142 6.38 18.16 0.11
C ASP A 142 6.68 16.70 -0.30
N LEU A 143 6.96 16.48 -1.59
CA LEU A 143 7.29 15.16 -2.14
C LEU A 143 8.81 14.94 -2.13
N LEU A 144 9.25 13.95 -1.35
CA LEU A 144 10.67 13.56 -1.23
C LEU A 144 11.13 12.66 -2.38
N ASN A 145 10.20 11.94 -3.02
CA ASN A 145 10.49 11.09 -4.16
C ASN A 145 9.28 10.91 -5.08
N VAL A 146 9.51 10.42 -6.31
CA VAL A 146 8.41 9.99 -7.18
C VAL A 146 7.98 8.58 -6.84
N ILE A 147 8.91 7.63 -6.87
CA ILE A 147 8.67 6.22 -6.57
C ILE A 147 9.99 5.50 -6.36
N ASP A 148 10.10 4.84 -5.21
CA ASP A 148 11.22 3.96 -4.89
C ASP A 148 10.75 2.51 -4.82
N ARG A 149 11.70 1.58 -4.88
CA ARG A 149 11.44 0.15 -4.72
C ARG A 149 12.49 -0.44 -3.81
N TRP A 150 12.05 -1.24 -2.84
CA TRP A 150 12.97 -1.95 -1.97
C TRP A 150 13.64 -3.11 -2.72
N GLU A 151 14.73 -3.60 -2.16
CA GLU A 151 15.45 -4.76 -2.68
C GLU A 151 15.10 -6.00 -1.87
N ILE A 152 15.08 -7.16 -2.53
CA ILE A 152 14.99 -8.44 -1.84
C ILE A 152 16.40 -8.75 -1.32
N PRO A 153 16.57 -9.11 -0.04
CA PRO A 153 17.87 -9.47 0.54
C PRO A 153 18.59 -10.61 -0.20
#